data_AF-A0A7Y9KHQ7-F1
#
_entry.id   AF-A0A7Y9KHQ7-F1
#
_cell.length_a   1.000
_cell.length_b   1.000
_cell.length_c   1.000
_cell.angle_alpha   90.00
_cell.angle_beta   90.00
_cell.angle_gamma   90.00
#
_symmetry.space_group_name_H-M   'P 1'
#
loop_
_entity.id
_entity.type
_entity.pdbx_description
1 polymer ?
#
loop_
_entity_poly.entity_id
_entity_poly.type
_entity_poly.pdbx_seq_one_letter_code
_entity_poly.pdbx_strand_id
1 'polypeptide(L)'
;MEHQQHAEWIPREQTRLVGALLEESGVAQKVISGRSREVAVAYRLLCPDLPGGLDPSTVSRMKTGSDLRKLKRCNLRLLHLTIAYVKSPRGEERAVSVGAVEEANDFADAVLRAGGAVEELKPSCFNPNDPRHDRAAGLFGEYGISLLERAIAQDDERSLRKIAVLQWLSGNIDDARYWNGRAGKMASGTPEALDAEVAAYEAYSSGRSYLYKGQRGIAEIYLALAADAGHRDAAFLLGDALEELQRNEEARRWFSTAQSNGHGEAGKRLSALEEGSLEGDLLDLCGDIDEGVLAEVDDTDSVSVIGADAAASYRRQML
;
A
#
# COMPACT_ATOMS: atom_id res chain seq x y z
N MET A 1 10.99 -7.24 -41.63
CA MET A 1 10.12 -8.43 -41.59
C MET A 1 10.46 -9.15 -40.30
N GLU A 2 9.65 -9.30 -39.27
CA GLU A 2 8.26 -8.96 -38.96
C GLU A 2 8.27 -8.66 -37.45
N HIS A 3 7.93 -7.45 -37.03
CA HIS A 3 7.48 -7.22 -35.65
C HIS A 3 6.01 -6.87 -35.73
N GLN A 4 5.21 -7.89 -35.97
CA GLN A 4 3.77 -7.74 -35.94
C GLN A 4 3.35 -7.65 -34.48
N GLN A 5 3.08 -6.42 -34.06
CA GLN A 5 2.33 -6.09 -32.86
C GLN A 5 0.97 -6.82 -32.94
N HIS A 6 0.86 -7.98 -32.29
CA HIS A 6 -0.43 -8.64 -32.06
C HIS A 6 -0.74 -8.63 -30.57
N ALA A 7 -0.99 -7.43 -30.03
CA ALA A 7 -1.50 -7.24 -28.68
C ALA A 7 -2.85 -6.51 -28.73
N GLU A 8 -3.89 -7.17 -29.25
CA GLU A 8 -5.28 -6.66 -29.16
C GLU A 8 -6.32 -7.70 -28.70
N TRP A 9 -5.94 -8.97 -28.52
CA TRP A 9 -6.87 -10.07 -28.28
C TRP A 9 -6.54 -10.85 -27.00
N ILE A 10 -7.58 -11.40 -26.35
CA ILE A 10 -7.41 -12.29 -25.20
C ILE A 10 -6.53 -13.50 -25.59
N PRO A 11 -5.58 -13.90 -24.74
CA PRO A 11 -4.78 -15.09 -24.99
C PRO A 11 -5.62 -16.37 -25.11
N ARG A 12 -5.28 -17.23 -26.08
CA ARG A 12 -6.01 -18.48 -26.34
C ARG A 12 -6.05 -19.44 -25.14
N GLU A 13 -5.05 -19.39 -24.27
CA GLU A 13 -5.02 -20.24 -23.08
C GLU A 13 -6.10 -19.81 -22.06
N GLN A 14 -6.42 -18.52 -21.97
CA GLN A 14 -7.50 -18.04 -21.11
C GLN A 14 -8.86 -18.58 -21.56
N THR A 15 -9.16 -18.47 -22.85
CA THR A 15 -10.41 -18.97 -23.42
C THR A 15 -10.48 -20.50 -23.38
N ARG A 16 -9.33 -21.18 -23.49
CA ARG A 16 -9.24 -22.63 -23.31
C ARG A 16 -9.60 -23.06 -21.89
N LEU A 17 -9.10 -22.41 -20.85
CA LEU A 17 -9.45 -22.74 -19.46
C LEU A 17 -10.93 -22.48 -19.16
N VAL A 18 -11.49 -21.38 -19.67
CA VAL A 18 -12.93 -21.13 -19.58
C VAL A 18 -13.74 -22.19 -20.32
N GLY A 19 -13.28 -22.61 -21.51
CA GLY A 19 -13.85 -23.70 -22.28
C GLY A 19 -13.84 -25.03 -21.54
N ALA A 20 -12.69 -25.39 -20.95
CA ALA A 20 -12.50 -26.60 -20.16
C ALA A 20 -13.44 -26.64 -18.96
N LEU A 21 -13.54 -25.56 -18.18
CA LEU A 21 -14.49 -25.48 -17.06
C LEU A 21 -15.93 -25.75 -17.52
N LEU A 22 -16.35 -25.13 -18.63
CA LEU A 22 -17.71 -25.32 -19.16
C LEU A 22 -17.95 -26.76 -19.62
N GLU A 23 -16.97 -27.38 -20.27
CA GLU A 23 -17.04 -28.75 -20.78
C GLU A 23 -17.04 -29.79 -19.65
N GLU A 24 -16.12 -29.66 -18.69
CA GLU A 24 -16.03 -30.53 -17.50
C GLU A 24 -17.24 -30.39 -16.58
N SER A 25 -17.83 -29.18 -16.51
CA SER A 25 -19.04 -28.97 -15.71
C SER A 25 -20.28 -29.65 -16.31
N GLY A 26 -20.34 -29.79 -17.64
CA GLY A 26 -21.52 -30.22 -18.38
C GLY A 26 -22.70 -29.23 -18.31
N VAL A 27 -22.53 -28.04 -17.71
CA VAL A 27 -23.61 -27.08 -17.51
C VAL A 27 -23.79 -26.21 -18.76
N ALA A 28 -24.98 -26.25 -19.35
CA ALA A 28 -25.29 -25.43 -20.53
C ALA A 28 -25.22 -23.91 -20.23
N GLN A 29 -24.66 -23.13 -21.16
CA GLN A 29 -24.53 -21.66 -21.02
C GLN A 29 -25.86 -20.96 -20.72
N LYS A 30 -26.98 -21.47 -21.26
CA LYS A 30 -28.33 -20.96 -20.99
C LYS A 30 -28.73 -21.14 -19.52
N VAL A 31 -28.35 -22.26 -18.90
CA VAL A 31 -28.58 -22.52 -17.48
C VAL A 31 -27.73 -21.59 -16.63
N ILE A 32 -26.44 -21.45 -16.96
CA ILE A 32 -25.53 -20.51 -16.26
C ILE A 32 -26.11 -19.10 -16.30
N SER A 33 -26.47 -18.60 -17.47
CA SER A 33 -27.01 -17.25 -17.63
C SER A 33 -28.30 -17.06 -16.82
N GLY A 34 -29.22 -18.04 -16.88
CA GLY A 34 -30.50 -18.01 -16.15
C GLY A 34 -30.37 -18.12 -14.62
N ARG A 35 -29.30 -18.70 -14.09
CA ARG A 35 -29.07 -18.87 -12.64
C ARG A 35 -28.09 -17.85 -12.05
N SER A 36 -27.27 -17.20 -12.89
CA SER A 36 -26.20 -16.30 -12.46
C SER A 36 -26.68 -15.12 -11.60
N ARG A 37 -27.88 -14.57 -11.86
CA ARG A 37 -28.45 -13.47 -11.06
C ARG A 37 -28.77 -13.90 -9.62
N GLU A 38 -29.35 -15.08 -9.44
CA GLU A 38 -29.64 -15.64 -8.11
C GLU A 38 -28.34 -15.85 -7.32
N VAL A 39 -27.31 -16.40 -7.99
CA VAL A 39 -26.00 -16.65 -7.39
C VAL A 39 -25.30 -15.35 -7.02
N ALA A 40 -25.38 -14.32 -7.88
CA ALA A 40 -24.82 -13.01 -7.61
C ALA A 40 -25.47 -12.28 -6.43
N VAL A 41 -26.74 -12.58 -6.13
CA VAL A 41 -27.43 -12.08 -4.94
C VAL A 41 -26.99 -12.88 -3.71
N ALA A 42 -26.97 -14.21 -3.81
CA ALA A 42 -26.59 -15.09 -2.71
C ALA A 42 -25.15 -14.79 -2.22
N TYR A 43 -24.20 -14.68 -3.13
CA TYR A 43 -22.78 -14.45 -2.80
C TYR A 43 -22.41 -12.97 -2.59
N ARG A 44 -23.37 -12.04 -2.59
CA ARG A 44 -23.11 -10.59 -2.52
C ARG A 44 -22.34 -10.17 -1.27
N LEU A 45 -22.65 -10.81 -0.13
CA LEU A 45 -22.02 -10.48 1.16
C LEU A 45 -20.55 -10.91 1.22
N LEU A 46 -20.20 -12.06 0.60
CA LEU A 46 -18.82 -12.53 0.54
C LEU A 46 -18.03 -11.86 -0.60
N CYS A 47 -18.72 -11.44 -1.66
CA CYS A 47 -18.12 -10.96 -2.90
C CYS A 47 -18.88 -9.70 -3.39
N PRO A 48 -18.63 -8.52 -2.81
CA PRO A 48 -19.41 -7.31 -3.12
C PRO A 48 -19.23 -6.84 -4.58
N ASP A 49 -18.12 -7.20 -5.21
CA ASP A 49 -17.73 -6.82 -6.58
C ASP A 49 -18.33 -7.68 -7.70
N LEU A 50 -19.15 -8.70 -7.38
CA LEU A 50 -19.80 -9.54 -8.40
C LEU A 50 -20.72 -8.71 -9.31
N PRO A 51 -20.78 -8.98 -10.62
CA PRO A 51 -21.79 -8.36 -11.48
C PRO A 51 -23.20 -8.84 -11.08
N GLY A 52 -24.25 -8.14 -11.53
CA GLY A 52 -25.64 -8.52 -11.23
C GLY A 52 -26.13 -9.81 -11.92
N GLY A 53 -25.31 -10.40 -12.80
CA GLY A 53 -25.61 -11.59 -13.60
C GLY A 53 -24.66 -11.70 -14.79
N LEU A 54 -24.68 -12.84 -15.48
CA LEU A 54 -23.97 -13.07 -16.74
C LEU A 54 -24.99 -13.29 -17.87
N ASP A 55 -24.98 -12.40 -18.86
CA ASP A 55 -25.79 -12.59 -20.07
C ASP A 55 -25.24 -13.74 -20.93
N PRO A 56 -26.09 -14.42 -21.75
CA PRO A 56 -25.65 -15.48 -22.65
C PRO A 56 -24.52 -15.05 -23.59
N SER A 57 -24.57 -13.81 -24.08
CA SER A 57 -23.51 -13.24 -24.94
C SER A 57 -22.20 -13.02 -24.17
N THR A 58 -22.25 -12.77 -22.88
CA THR A 58 -21.05 -12.62 -22.03
C THR A 58 -20.39 -13.97 -21.80
N VAL A 59 -21.17 -15.01 -21.46
CA VAL A 59 -20.65 -16.38 -21.30
C VAL A 59 -20.06 -16.90 -22.62
N SER A 60 -20.75 -16.66 -23.74
CA SER A 60 -20.26 -17.03 -25.07
C SER A 60 -18.92 -16.35 -25.39
N ARG A 61 -18.83 -15.03 -25.21
CA ARG A 61 -17.59 -14.28 -25.47
C ARG A 61 -16.44 -14.69 -24.54
N MET A 62 -16.73 -15.04 -23.28
CA MET A 62 -15.70 -15.57 -22.39
C MET A 62 -15.15 -16.92 -22.87
N LYS A 63 -15.99 -17.77 -23.48
CA LYS A 63 -15.56 -19.06 -24.08
C LYS A 63 -14.77 -18.86 -25.37
N THR A 64 -15.20 -17.94 -26.25
CA THR A 64 -14.62 -17.79 -27.59
C THR A 64 -13.50 -16.75 -27.66
N GLY A 65 -13.45 -15.81 -26.71
CA GLY A 65 -12.60 -14.62 -26.75
C GLY A 65 -13.07 -13.55 -27.75
N SER A 66 -14.19 -13.77 -28.44
CA SER A 66 -14.67 -12.85 -29.48
C SER A 66 -15.05 -11.50 -28.89
N ASP A 67 -14.59 -10.42 -29.52
CA ASP A 67 -14.85 -9.02 -29.17
C ASP A 67 -14.51 -8.63 -27.73
N LEU A 68 -13.57 -9.33 -27.10
CA LEU A 68 -13.09 -9.01 -25.77
C LEU A 68 -11.60 -8.69 -25.79
N ARG A 69 -11.25 -7.54 -25.21
CA ARG A 69 -9.85 -7.13 -24.99
C ARG A 69 -9.26 -7.72 -23.70
N LYS A 70 -10.11 -8.08 -22.73
CA LYS A 70 -9.72 -8.72 -21.45
C LYS A 70 -10.89 -9.47 -20.81
N LEU A 71 -10.57 -10.53 -20.07
CA LEU A 71 -11.51 -11.16 -19.15
C LEU A 71 -11.52 -10.39 -17.82
N LYS A 72 -12.71 -10.27 -17.21
CA LYS A 72 -12.86 -9.62 -15.90
C LYS A 72 -12.89 -10.67 -14.80
N ARG A 73 -12.10 -10.45 -13.75
CA ARG A 73 -12.05 -11.32 -12.55
C ARG A 73 -13.45 -11.58 -11.97
N CYS A 74 -14.25 -10.53 -11.79
CA CYS A 74 -15.61 -10.65 -11.24
C CYS A 74 -16.56 -11.49 -12.13
N ASN A 75 -16.39 -11.48 -13.45
CA ASN A 75 -17.18 -12.32 -14.36
C ASN A 75 -16.75 -13.80 -14.27
N LEU A 76 -15.44 -14.07 -14.17
CA LEU A 76 -14.88 -15.42 -14.01
C LEU A 76 -15.32 -16.04 -12.68
N ARG A 77 -15.27 -15.26 -11.60
CA ARG A 77 -15.77 -15.67 -10.29
C ARG A 77 -17.25 -16.01 -10.34
N LEU A 78 -18.09 -15.13 -10.90
CA LEU A 78 -19.52 -15.41 -11.01
C LEU A 78 -19.80 -16.64 -11.87
N LEU A 79 -19.04 -16.84 -12.95
CA LEU A 79 -19.16 -18.02 -13.80
C LEU A 79 -18.90 -19.30 -12.99
N HIS A 80 -17.77 -19.35 -12.27
CA HIS A 80 -17.38 -20.50 -11.46
C HIS A 80 -18.39 -20.77 -10.33
N LEU A 81 -18.76 -19.74 -9.57
CA LEU A 81 -19.76 -19.85 -8.51
C LEU A 81 -21.11 -20.34 -9.03
N THR A 82 -21.52 -19.90 -10.22
CA THR A 82 -22.80 -20.33 -10.81
C THR A 82 -22.75 -21.80 -11.18
N ILE A 83 -21.62 -22.28 -11.71
CA ILE A 83 -21.44 -23.70 -12.03
C ILE A 83 -21.45 -24.54 -10.76
N ALA A 84 -20.68 -24.16 -9.74
CA ALA A 84 -20.65 -24.83 -8.45
C ALA A 84 -22.07 -24.92 -7.84
N TYR A 85 -22.78 -23.80 -7.80
CA TYR A 85 -24.14 -23.71 -7.26
C TYR A 85 -25.17 -24.56 -8.02
N VAL A 86 -25.02 -24.72 -9.33
CA VAL A 86 -25.88 -25.59 -10.14
C VAL A 86 -25.57 -27.07 -9.92
N LYS A 87 -24.30 -27.41 -9.67
CA LYS A 87 -23.85 -28.79 -9.43
C LYS A 87 -24.06 -29.25 -7.99
N SER A 88 -24.26 -28.35 -7.03
CA SER A 88 -24.56 -28.71 -5.64
C SER A 88 -25.86 -29.55 -5.54
N PRO A 89 -25.85 -30.67 -4.79
CA PRO A 89 -27.02 -31.54 -4.64
C PRO A 89 -28.19 -30.81 -3.98
N ARG A 90 -29.42 -31.19 -4.36
CA ARG A 90 -30.68 -30.47 -4.09
C ARG A 90 -31.22 -30.55 -2.64
N GLY A 91 -30.45 -31.02 -1.65
CA GLY A 91 -30.92 -31.13 -0.25
C GLY A 91 -30.06 -30.29 0.68
N GLU A 92 -30.71 -29.38 1.44
CA GLU A 92 -30.22 -28.64 2.63
C GLU A 92 -28.68 -28.50 2.68
N GLU A 93 -28.01 -27.61 1.96
CA GLU A 93 -28.24 -26.20 1.76
C GLU A 93 -27.64 -25.82 0.40
N ARG A 94 -28.31 -24.96 -0.38
CA ARG A 94 -27.62 -24.08 -1.33
C ARG A 94 -26.91 -22.96 -0.56
N ALA A 95 -26.18 -23.35 0.49
CA ALA A 95 -25.47 -22.45 1.36
C ALA A 95 -24.37 -21.79 0.54
N VAL A 96 -24.30 -20.48 0.72
CA VAL A 96 -23.18 -19.69 0.29
C VAL A 96 -21.96 -20.22 1.05
N SER A 97 -21.02 -20.83 0.34
CA SER A 97 -19.83 -21.43 0.94
C SER A 97 -18.61 -20.54 0.71
N VAL A 98 -17.83 -20.30 1.76
CA VAL A 98 -16.53 -19.61 1.65
C VAL A 98 -15.57 -20.40 0.76
N GLY A 99 -15.56 -21.73 0.86
CA GLY A 99 -14.71 -22.57 0.00
C GLY A 99 -15.06 -22.45 -1.49
N ALA A 100 -16.34 -22.30 -1.83
CA ALA A 100 -16.74 -22.06 -3.22
C ALA A 100 -16.25 -20.69 -3.74
N VAL A 101 -16.10 -19.69 -2.86
CA VAL A 101 -15.51 -18.38 -3.19
C VAL A 101 -14.00 -18.50 -3.42
N GLU A 102 -13.30 -19.25 -2.57
CA GLU A 102 -11.87 -19.52 -2.72
C GLU A 102 -11.57 -20.23 -4.04
N GLU A 103 -12.27 -21.32 -4.35
CA GLU A 103 -12.13 -22.03 -5.63
C GLU A 103 -12.42 -21.10 -6.84
N ALA A 104 -13.43 -20.24 -6.72
CA ALA A 104 -13.76 -19.27 -7.77
C ALA A 104 -12.68 -18.18 -7.92
N ASN A 105 -12.01 -17.78 -6.85
CA ASN A 105 -10.88 -16.86 -6.87
C ASN A 105 -9.67 -17.51 -7.53
N ASP A 106 -9.34 -18.74 -7.13
CA ASP A 106 -8.22 -19.52 -7.66
C ASP A 106 -8.40 -19.78 -9.16
N PHE A 107 -9.61 -20.16 -9.58
CA PHE A 107 -9.95 -20.30 -10.98
C PHE A 107 -9.77 -18.98 -11.73
N ALA A 108 -10.28 -17.86 -11.20
CA ALA A 108 -10.13 -16.57 -11.84
C ALA A 108 -8.66 -16.13 -11.94
N ASP A 109 -7.83 -16.41 -10.93
CA ASP A 109 -6.38 -16.18 -10.98
C ASP A 109 -5.68 -17.07 -11.99
N ALA A 110 -6.03 -18.36 -12.05
CA ALA A 110 -5.49 -19.29 -13.03
C ALA A 110 -5.80 -18.82 -14.46
N VAL A 111 -7.04 -18.42 -14.73
CA VAL A 111 -7.44 -17.90 -16.05
C VAL A 111 -6.73 -16.59 -16.38
N LEU A 112 -6.64 -15.65 -15.44
CA LEU A 112 -6.01 -14.36 -15.74
C LEU A 112 -4.49 -14.46 -15.92
N ARG A 113 -3.85 -15.44 -15.27
CA ARG A 113 -2.41 -15.76 -15.47
C ARG A 113 -2.16 -16.57 -16.73
N ALA A 114 -3.12 -17.39 -17.16
CA ALA A 114 -2.99 -18.19 -18.36
C ALA A 114 -2.82 -17.32 -19.61
N GLY A 115 -1.87 -17.65 -20.47
CA GLY A 115 -1.69 -16.99 -21.76
C GLY A 115 -1.31 -15.50 -21.70
N GLY A 116 -1.20 -14.90 -20.50
CA GLY A 116 -0.07 -14.02 -20.30
C GLY A 116 1.13 -14.79 -20.82
N ALA A 117 2.06 -14.12 -21.49
CA ALA A 117 3.41 -14.64 -21.44
C ALA A 117 3.59 -15.10 -19.98
N VAL A 118 4.08 -16.32 -19.73
CA VAL A 118 5.04 -16.40 -18.65
C VAL A 118 5.91 -15.22 -18.97
N GLU A 119 5.77 -14.13 -18.22
CA GLU A 119 6.76 -13.08 -18.24
C GLU A 119 7.98 -13.92 -17.96
N GLU A 120 8.70 -14.31 -19.04
CA GLU A 120 9.90 -15.11 -18.97
C GLU A 120 10.63 -14.30 -17.95
N LEU A 121 10.68 -14.80 -16.70
CA LEU A 121 11.01 -13.98 -15.56
C LEU A 121 12.39 -13.52 -15.95
N LYS A 122 12.51 -12.27 -16.46
CA LYS A 122 13.72 -11.85 -17.15
C LYS A 122 14.75 -12.11 -16.09
N PRO A 123 15.72 -13.02 -16.34
CA PRO A 123 16.55 -13.55 -15.27
C PRO A 123 17.00 -12.36 -14.45
N SER A 124 16.64 -12.34 -13.16
CA SER A 124 16.74 -11.12 -12.36
C SER A 124 18.14 -10.56 -12.59
N CYS A 125 18.21 -9.33 -13.09
CA CYS A 125 19.50 -8.69 -13.33
C CYS A 125 20.14 -8.24 -12.01
N PHE A 126 19.47 -8.50 -10.88
CA PHE A 126 20.06 -8.43 -9.55
C PHE A 126 21.15 -9.48 -9.39
N ASN A 127 22.38 -9.01 -9.18
CA ASN A 127 23.52 -9.85 -8.84
C ASN A 127 23.90 -9.63 -7.37
N PRO A 128 23.62 -10.56 -6.44
CA PRO A 128 24.00 -10.42 -5.04
C PRO A 128 25.53 -10.39 -4.82
N ASN A 129 26.33 -10.81 -5.82
CA ASN A 129 27.80 -10.73 -5.74
C ASN A 129 28.34 -9.37 -6.23
N ASP A 130 27.51 -8.50 -6.80
CA ASP A 130 27.91 -7.12 -7.08
C ASP A 130 27.72 -6.28 -5.80
N PRO A 131 28.78 -5.70 -5.20
CA PRO A 131 28.68 -4.95 -3.96
C PRO A 131 27.69 -3.77 -4.00
N ARG A 132 27.44 -3.20 -5.19
CA ARG A 132 26.49 -2.08 -5.34
C ARG A 132 25.05 -2.57 -5.30
N HIS A 133 24.81 -3.75 -5.85
CA HIS A 133 23.51 -4.41 -5.80
C HIS A 133 23.21 -4.87 -4.39
N ASP A 134 24.16 -5.54 -3.75
CA ASP A 134 24.06 -6.01 -2.37
C ASP A 134 23.77 -4.86 -1.41
N ARG A 135 24.51 -3.73 -1.51
CA ARG A 135 24.21 -2.53 -0.68
C ARG A 135 22.83 -1.96 -0.92
N ALA A 136 22.41 -1.82 -2.18
CA ALA A 136 21.08 -1.27 -2.49
C ALA A 136 19.96 -2.18 -1.97
N ALA A 137 20.12 -3.50 -2.07
CA ALA A 137 19.19 -4.47 -1.50
C ALA A 137 19.23 -4.48 0.04
N GLY A 138 20.42 -4.39 0.65
CA GLY A 138 20.58 -4.39 2.09
C GLY A 138 19.98 -3.15 2.76
N LEU A 139 20.11 -1.97 2.14
CA LEU A 139 19.58 -0.71 2.67
C LEU A 139 18.09 -0.51 2.39
N PHE A 140 17.60 -0.96 1.23
CA PHE A 140 16.24 -0.63 0.75
C PHE A 140 15.37 -1.85 0.46
N GLY A 141 15.82 -3.05 0.83
CA GLY A 141 15.08 -4.31 0.67
C GLY A 141 14.62 -4.56 -0.76
N GLU A 142 13.38 -5.05 -0.88
CA GLU A 142 12.72 -5.32 -2.16
C GLU A 142 12.61 -4.07 -3.04
N TYR A 143 12.46 -2.89 -2.44
CA TYR A 143 12.40 -1.65 -3.20
C TYR A 143 13.73 -1.36 -3.91
N GLY A 144 14.85 -1.57 -3.21
CA GLY A 144 16.20 -1.46 -3.79
C GLY A 144 16.41 -2.43 -4.95
N ILE A 145 15.98 -3.69 -4.79
CA ILE A 145 16.02 -4.71 -5.86
C ILE A 145 15.17 -4.27 -7.05
N SER A 146 13.94 -3.81 -6.81
CA SER A 146 13.03 -3.38 -7.88
C SER A 146 13.57 -2.19 -8.68
N LEU A 147 14.28 -1.27 -8.02
CA LEU A 147 14.95 -0.15 -8.68
C LEU A 147 16.10 -0.64 -9.55
N LEU A 148 16.92 -1.57 -9.05
CA LEU A 148 18.01 -2.18 -9.83
C LEU A 148 17.48 -2.90 -11.07
N GLU A 149 16.41 -3.66 -10.90
CA GLU A 149 15.78 -4.40 -12.00
C GLU A 149 15.27 -3.47 -13.09
N ARG A 150 14.55 -2.40 -12.72
CA ARG A 150 14.10 -1.39 -13.68
C ARG A 150 15.26 -0.66 -14.33
N ALA A 151 16.25 -0.25 -13.53
CA ALA A 151 17.41 0.49 -14.00
C ALA A 151 18.23 -0.31 -15.03
N ILE A 152 18.37 -1.62 -14.85
CA ILE A 152 19.26 -2.46 -15.68
C ILE A 152 18.48 -3.18 -16.79
N ALA A 153 17.32 -3.77 -16.49
CA ALA A 153 16.57 -4.55 -17.47
C ALA A 153 15.72 -3.68 -18.42
N GLN A 154 15.37 -2.46 -17.99
CA GLN A 154 14.52 -1.54 -18.77
C GLN A 154 15.27 -0.27 -19.20
N ASP A 155 16.56 -0.14 -18.83
CA ASP A 155 17.35 1.07 -19.05
C ASP A 155 16.56 2.32 -18.62
N ASP A 156 16.05 2.30 -17.38
CA ASP A 156 15.25 3.40 -16.83
C ASP A 156 16.15 4.42 -16.13
N GLU A 157 16.43 5.53 -16.83
CA GLU A 157 17.18 6.69 -16.34
C GLU A 157 16.69 7.15 -14.95
N ARG A 158 15.36 7.18 -14.74
CA ARG A 158 14.76 7.63 -13.47
C ARG A 158 15.07 6.68 -12.33
N SER A 159 15.13 5.38 -12.60
CA SER A 159 15.50 4.39 -11.58
C SER A 159 16.98 4.50 -11.24
N LEU A 160 17.85 4.75 -12.21
CA LEU A 160 19.28 5.03 -11.97
C LEU A 160 19.47 6.28 -11.12
N ARG A 161 18.78 7.39 -11.43
CA ARG A 161 18.85 8.62 -10.64
C ARG A 161 18.36 8.40 -9.21
N LYS A 162 17.27 7.65 -9.02
CA LYS A 162 16.76 7.29 -7.70
C LYS A 162 17.74 6.48 -6.86
N ILE A 163 18.39 5.48 -7.45
CA ILE A 163 19.44 4.71 -6.75
C ILE A 163 20.59 5.65 -6.38
N ALA A 164 20.99 6.54 -7.28
CA ALA A 164 22.06 7.50 -7.00
C ALA A 164 21.74 8.40 -5.79
N VAL A 165 20.53 8.98 -5.75
CA VAL A 165 20.07 9.82 -4.63
C VAL A 165 20.05 9.05 -3.31
N LEU A 166 19.47 7.86 -3.31
CA LEU A 166 19.37 7.03 -2.11
C LEU A 166 20.76 6.64 -1.58
N GLN A 167 21.68 6.26 -2.47
CA GLN A 167 23.06 5.93 -2.08
C GLN A 167 23.82 7.15 -1.57
N TRP A 168 23.60 8.33 -2.16
CA TRP A 168 24.23 9.57 -1.73
C TRP A 168 23.85 9.91 -0.28
N LEU A 169 22.55 9.92 0.00
CA LEU A 169 22.03 10.24 1.34
C LEU A 169 22.38 9.17 2.38
N SER A 170 22.64 7.93 1.94
CA SER A 170 23.14 6.86 2.81
C SER A 170 24.66 6.91 3.04
N GLY A 171 25.36 7.92 2.50
CA GLY A 171 26.81 8.09 2.64
C GLY A 171 27.66 7.27 1.65
N ASN A 172 27.04 6.53 0.74
CA ASN A 172 27.73 5.70 -0.27
C ASN A 172 28.05 6.52 -1.52
N ILE A 173 28.90 7.54 -1.37
CA ILE A 173 29.16 8.57 -2.38
C ILE A 173 29.70 7.99 -3.70
N ASP A 174 30.54 6.96 -3.66
CA ASP A 174 31.11 6.37 -4.88
C ASP A 174 30.06 5.59 -5.69
N ASP A 175 29.15 4.89 -5.03
CA ASP A 175 28.05 4.21 -5.69
C ASP A 175 27.06 5.24 -6.26
N ALA A 176 26.77 6.30 -5.51
CA ALA A 176 25.95 7.41 -5.98
C ALA A 176 26.51 8.04 -7.27
N ARG A 177 27.81 8.32 -7.32
CA ARG A 177 28.48 8.84 -8.53
C ARG A 177 28.40 7.87 -9.70
N TYR A 178 28.60 6.57 -9.44
CA TYR A 178 28.49 5.54 -10.47
C TYR A 178 27.08 5.52 -11.11
N TRP A 179 26.04 5.47 -10.28
CA TRP A 179 24.66 5.43 -10.77
C TRP A 179 24.24 6.75 -11.43
N ASN A 180 24.65 7.91 -10.88
CA ASN A 180 24.38 9.21 -11.47
C ASN A 180 25.05 9.37 -12.85
N GLY A 181 26.31 8.94 -12.97
CA GLY A 181 27.04 8.96 -14.23
C GLY A 181 26.41 8.06 -15.29
N ARG A 182 25.80 6.93 -14.90
CA ARG A 182 25.01 6.10 -15.82
C ARG A 182 23.73 6.79 -16.26
N ALA A 183 22.96 7.36 -15.33
CA ALA A 183 21.74 8.11 -15.65
C ALA A 183 22.03 9.25 -16.65
N GLY A 184 23.08 10.04 -16.40
CA GLY A 184 23.45 11.15 -17.27
C GLY A 184 23.95 10.75 -18.66
N LYS A 185 24.48 9.54 -18.85
CA LYS A 185 24.82 9.05 -20.19
C LYS A 185 23.59 8.72 -21.04
N MET A 186 22.45 8.50 -20.38
CA MET A 186 21.17 8.17 -21.02
C MET A 186 20.33 9.42 -21.25
N ALA A 187 20.42 10.37 -20.32
CA ALA A 187 19.93 11.72 -20.54
C ALA A 187 20.71 12.34 -21.71
N SER A 188 20.03 13.04 -22.62
CA SER A 188 20.65 13.77 -23.74
C SER A 188 21.44 15.02 -23.30
N GLY A 189 21.73 15.17 -22.01
CA GLY A 189 22.39 16.31 -21.39
C GLY A 189 23.46 15.89 -20.39
N THR A 190 24.28 16.84 -19.93
CA THR A 190 25.25 16.58 -18.87
C THR A 190 24.53 16.16 -17.58
N PRO A 191 24.90 15.05 -16.93
CA PRO A 191 24.33 14.69 -15.64
C PRO A 191 24.46 15.87 -14.69
N GLU A 192 23.33 16.33 -14.16
CA GLU A 192 23.35 17.31 -13.08
C GLU A 192 24.17 16.75 -11.93
N ALA A 193 25.14 17.55 -11.47
CA ALA A 193 25.99 17.17 -10.36
C ALA A 193 25.11 16.86 -9.16
N LEU A 194 25.30 15.67 -8.58
CA LEU A 194 24.60 15.30 -7.36
C LEU A 194 25.43 15.79 -6.19
N ASP A 195 24.85 16.65 -5.38
CA ASP A 195 25.38 17.08 -4.09
C ASP A 195 24.34 16.81 -2.98
N ALA A 196 24.68 17.17 -1.73
CA ALA A 196 23.81 16.92 -0.59
C ALA A 196 22.47 17.67 -0.67
N GLU A 197 22.46 18.90 -1.17
CA GLU A 197 21.25 19.72 -1.26
C GLU A 197 20.32 19.19 -2.34
N VAL A 198 20.86 18.92 -3.54
CA VAL A 198 20.12 18.34 -4.66
C VAL A 198 19.58 16.96 -4.30
N ALA A 199 20.40 16.11 -3.67
CA ALA A 199 19.96 14.78 -3.25
C ALA A 199 18.81 14.86 -2.22
N ALA A 200 18.93 15.73 -1.22
CA ALA A 200 17.89 15.90 -0.21
C ALA A 200 16.57 16.42 -0.81
N TYR A 201 16.64 17.36 -1.75
CA TYR A 201 15.46 17.88 -2.46
C TYR A 201 14.81 16.84 -3.38
N GLU A 202 15.60 16.06 -4.13
CA GLU A 202 15.07 14.98 -4.97
C GLU A 202 14.45 13.85 -4.15
N ALA A 203 15.03 13.54 -2.99
CA ALA A 203 14.45 12.59 -2.06
C ALA A 203 13.14 13.12 -1.49
N TYR A 204 13.09 14.37 -1.04
CA TYR A 204 11.85 15.01 -0.58
C TYR A 204 10.73 14.98 -1.63
N SER A 205 11.02 15.40 -2.86
CA SER A 205 10.04 15.40 -3.96
C SER A 205 9.58 13.98 -4.33
N SER A 206 10.48 12.99 -4.28
CA SER A 206 10.14 11.57 -4.47
C SER A 206 9.24 11.05 -3.35
N GLY A 207 9.59 11.34 -2.09
CA GLY A 207 8.80 10.97 -0.91
C GLY A 207 7.36 11.52 -0.99
N ARG A 208 7.20 12.80 -1.35
CA ARG A 208 5.88 13.41 -1.63
C ARG A 208 5.10 12.68 -2.71
N SER A 209 5.75 12.32 -3.81
CA SER A 209 5.10 11.58 -4.89
C SER A 209 4.63 10.19 -4.44
N TYR A 210 5.41 9.52 -3.59
CA TYR A 210 5.06 8.21 -3.05
C TYR A 210 3.93 8.27 -2.02
N LEU A 211 3.89 9.31 -1.16
CA LEU A 211 2.74 9.56 -0.28
C LEU A 211 1.45 9.76 -1.09
N TYR A 212 1.49 10.58 -2.16
CA TYR A 212 0.33 10.78 -3.03
C TYR A 212 -0.17 9.48 -3.68
N LYS A 213 0.72 8.51 -3.91
CA LYS A 213 0.39 7.18 -4.45
C LYS A 213 -0.02 6.16 -3.39
N GLY A 214 -0.06 6.54 -2.11
CA GLY A 214 -0.35 5.64 -0.99
C GLY A 214 0.78 4.67 -0.65
N GLN A 215 1.97 4.84 -1.22
CA GLN A 215 3.12 3.96 -0.99
C GLN A 215 3.92 4.44 0.23
N ARG A 216 3.28 4.38 1.41
CA ARG A 216 3.80 4.99 2.65
C ARG A 216 5.18 4.47 3.05
N GLY A 217 5.43 3.17 2.97
CA GLY A 217 6.74 2.60 3.32
C GLY A 217 7.89 3.10 2.44
N ILE A 218 7.66 3.28 1.14
CA ILE A 218 8.69 3.85 0.24
C ILE A 218 8.85 5.35 0.50
N ALA A 219 7.75 6.05 0.74
CA ALA A 219 7.80 7.47 1.08
C ALA A 219 8.62 7.72 2.35
N GLU A 220 8.44 6.90 3.39
CA GLU A 220 9.17 6.98 4.65
C GLU A 220 10.69 6.88 4.43
N ILE A 221 11.17 5.95 3.59
CA ILE A 221 12.60 5.83 3.24
C ILE A 221 13.15 7.16 2.69
N TYR A 222 12.45 7.74 1.71
CA TYR A 222 12.89 8.98 1.07
C TYR A 222 12.83 10.18 2.00
N LEU A 223 11.75 10.32 2.76
CA LEU A 223 11.57 11.45 3.66
C LEU A 223 12.54 11.40 4.84
N ALA A 224 12.82 10.21 5.38
CA ALA A 224 13.79 10.03 6.46
C ALA A 224 15.19 10.42 6.00
N LEU A 225 15.65 9.91 4.85
CA LEU A 225 16.95 10.26 4.29
C LEU A 225 17.08 11.76 3.97
N ALA A 226 16.03 12.39 3.43
CA ALA A 226 16.02 13.83 3.17
C ALA A 226 16.04 14.64 4.48
N ALA A 227 15.29 14.21 5.48
CA ALA A 227 15.22 14.85 6.79
C ALA A 227 16.55 14.76 7.55
N ASP A 228 17.20 13.59 7.53
CA ASP A 228 18.53 13.37 8.11
C ASP A 228 19.61 14.22 7.42
N ALA A 229 19.45 14.49 6.13
CA ALA A 229 20.29 15.44 5.39
C ALA A 229 19.94 16.92 5.65
N GLY A 230 18.98 17.21 6.53
CA GLY A 230 18.62 18.56 6.95
C GLY A 230 17.42 19.18 6.22
N HIS A 231 16.71 18.45 5.35
CA HIS A 231 15.56 18.99 4.63
C HIS A 231 14.37 19.19 5.58
N ARG A 232 14.16 20.43 6.03
CA ARG A 232 13.12 20.79 7.03
C ARG A 232 11.70 20.33 6.64
N ASP A 233 11.31 20.49 5.37
CA ASP A 233 9.94 20.12 4.94
C ASP A 233 9.78 18.59 4.85
N ALA A 234 10.88 17.84 4.66
CA ALA A 234 10.83 16.38 4.64
C ALA A 234 10.67 15.85 6.07
N ALA A 235 11.40 16.45 7.03
CA ALA A 235 11.24 16.15 8.44
C ALA A 235 9.81 16.42 8.92
N PHE A 236 9.22 17.55 8.52
CA PHE A 236 7.84 17.88 8.87
C PHE A 236 6.85 16.88 8.27
N LEU A 237 6.97 16.60 6.97
CA LEU A 237 6.06 15.68 6.27
C LEU A 237 6.19 14.24 6.75
N LEU A 238 7.39 13.82 7.17
CA LEU A 238 7.59 12.53 7.82
C LEU A 238 6.90 12.50 9.19
N GLY A 239 7.00 13.57 9.97
CA GLY A 239 6.26 13.73 11.23
C GLY A 239 4.76 13.56 11.04
N ASP A 240 4.17 14.28 10.08
CA ASP A 240 2.74 14.17 9.74
C ASP A 240 2.36 12.73 9.34
N ALA A 241 3.16 12.10 8.47
CA ALA A 241 2.90 10.75 8.00
C ALA A 241 2.98 9.68 9.11
N LEU A 242 3.81 9.91 10.14
CA LEU A 242 3.96 9.03 11.29
C LEU A 242 2.84 9.23 12.31
N GLU A 243 2.42 10.47 12.53
CA GLU A 243 1.29 10.80 13.39
C GLU A 243 -0.02 10.20 12.85
N GLU A 244 -0.24 10.25 11.53
CA GLU A 244 -1.36 9.55 10.89
C GLU A 244 -1.35 8.03 11.13
N LEU A 245 -0.16 7.45 11.33
CA LEU A 245 0.03 6.03 11.68
C LEU A 245 0.04 5.78 13.20
N GLN A 246 -0.28 6.80 14.01
CA GLN A 246 -0.25 6.77 15.47
C GLN A 246 1.15 6.47 16.07
N ARG A 247 2.22 6.71 15.29
CA ARG A 247 3.63 6.60 15.72
C ARG A 247 4.09 7.93 16.34
N ASN A 248 3.39 8.37 17.38
CA ASN A 248 3.50 9.72 17.94
C ASN A 248 4.90 10.05 18.47
N GLU A 249 5.59 9.10 19.10
CA GLU A 249 6.97 9.30 19.59
C GLU A 249 7.94 9.62 18.44
N GLU A 250 7.85 8.87 17.34
CA GLU A 250 8.67 9.10 16.16
C GLU A 250 8.27 10.42 15.47
N ALA A 251 6.97 10.72 15.39
CA ALA A 251 6.47 11.97 14.87
C ALA A 251 7.04 13.18 15.64
N ARG A 252 7.05 13.15 16.98
CA ARG A 252 7.66 14.19 17.83
C ARG A 252 9.13 14.41 17.49
N ARG A 253 9.91 13.34 17.35
CA ARG A 253 11.32 13.43 16.96
C ARG A 253 11.48 14.19 15.64
N TRP A 254 10.69 13.86 14.63
CA TRP A 254 10.78 14.49 13.32
C TRP A 254 10.25 15.93 13.31
N PHE A 255 9.21 16.25 14.07
CA PHE A 255 8.78 17.64 14.26
C PHE A 255 9.83 18.47 14.98
N SER A 256 10.50 17.93 15.99
CA SER A 256 11.64 18.60 16.65
C SER A 256 12.78 18.87 15.65
N THR A 257 13.11 17.91 14.79
CA THR A 257 14.12 18.07 13.72
C THR A 257 13.68 19.16 12.73
N ALA A 258 12.42 19.14 12.29
CA ALA A 258 11.87 20.15 11.38
C ALA A 258 11.89 21.56 11.99
N GLN A 259 11.53 21.70 13.27
CA GLN A 259 11.60 22.96 14.00
C GLN A 259 13.04 23.47 14.10
N SER A 260 13.98 22.59 14.46
CA SER A 260 15.41 22.91 14.55
C SER A 260 15.98 23.38 13.20
N ASN A 261 15.47 22.83 12.09
CA ASN A 261 15.82 23.22 10.73
C ASN A 261 14.98 24.41 10.19
N GLY A 262 14.16 25.05 11.04
CA GLY A 262 13.45 26.29 10.73
C GLY A 262 12.07 26.12 10.05
N HIS A 263 11.42 24.97 10.17
CA HIS A 263 10.06 24.78 9.67
C HIS A 263 9.03 25.52 10.53
N GLY A 264 8.31 26.49 9.95
CA GLY A 264 7.46 27.43 10.70
C GLY A 264 6.29 26.81 11.46
N GLU A 265 5.77 25.67 11.01
CA GLU A 265 4.62 25.01 11.64
C GLU A 265 5.00 23.88 12.60
N ALA A 266 6.26 23.44 12.58
CA ALA A 266 6.69 22.25 13.30
C ALA A 266 6.57 22.39 14.82
N GLY A 267 6.89 23.57 15.37
CA GLY A 267 6.74 23.84 16.80
C GLY A 267 5.29 23.72 17.30
N LYS A 268 4.32 24.17 16.50
CA LYS A 268 2.89 24.06 16.86
C LYS A 268 2.43 22.61 16.88
N ARG A 269 2.86 21.81 15.90
CA ARG A 269 2.55 20.37 15.83
C ARG A 269 3.20 19.61 16.99
N LEU A 270 4.45 19.94 17.31
CA LEU A 270 5.16 19.35 18.45
C LEU A 270 4.44 19.62 19.77
N SER A 271 4.08 20.87 20.06
CA SER A 271 3.34 21.22 21.29
C SER A 271 1.99 20.51 21.37
N ALA A 272 1.25 20.42 20.25
CA ALA A 272 -0.04 19.71 20.23
C ALA A 272 0.12 18.21 20.56
N LEU A 273 1.20 17.57 20.10
CA LEU A 273 1.49 16.17 20.43
C LEU A 273 1.94 15.97 21.88
N GLU A 274 2.62 16.94 22.47
CA GLU A 274 3.01 16.90 23.88
C GLU A 274 1.79 17.08 24.79
N GLU A 275 0.91 18.03 24.48
CA GLU A 275 -0.35 18.28 25.20
C GLU A 275 -1.29 17.07 25.14
N GLY A 276 -1.46 16.47 23.96
CA GLY A 276 -2.26 15.24 23.80
C GLY A 276 -1.69 14.02 24.53
N SER A 277 -0.37 13.98 24.79
CA SER A 277 0.25 12.94 25.65
C SER A 277 -0.20 13.09 27.09
N LEU A 278 -0.18 14.32 27.59
CA LEU A 278 -0.44 14.60 29.00
C LEU A 278 -1.89 14.29 29.38
N GLU A 279 -2.83 14.42 28.43
CA GLU A 279 -4.24 14.06 28.64
C GLU A 279 -4.45 12.52 28.65
N GLY A 280 -3.68 11.77 27.85
CA GLY A 280 -3.65 10.31 27.91
C GLY A 280 -3.02 9.77 29.20
N ASP A 281 -1.90 10.36 29.62
CA ASP A 281 -1.20 9.97 30.85
C ASP A 281 -2.02 10.31 32.12
N LEU A 282 -2.82 11.39 32.09
CA LEU A 282 -3.76 11.70 33.18
C LEU A 282 -4.93 10.72 33.28
N LEU A 283 -5.40 10.18 32.14
CA LEU A 283 -6.48 9.18 32.11
C LEU A 283 -6.02 7.84 32.66
N ASP A 284 -4.77 7.44 32.39
CA ASP A 284 -4.17 6.24 32.98
C ASP A 284 -3.91 6.40 34.49
N LEU A 285 -3.60 7.61 34.99
CA LEU A 285 -3.49 7.88 36.42
C LEU A 285 -4.84 7.95 37.15
N CYS A 286 -5.94 8.30 36.49
CA CYS A 286 -7.26 8.34 37.12
C CYS A 286 -8.04 7.02 37.07
N GLY A 287 -7.55 6.01 36.34
CA GLY A 287 -8.12 4.67 36.27
C GLY A 287 -8.01 3.83 37.56
N ASP A 288 -7.15 4.24 38.50
CA ASP A 288 -6.91 3.56 39.78
C ASP A 288 -7.59 4.24 41.00
N ILE A 289 -8.46 5.22 40.78
CA ILE A 289 -9.31 5.73 41.87
C ILE A 289 -10.53 4.81 41.99
N ASP A 290 -10.41 3.79 42.84
CA ASP A 290 -11.54 2.99 43.33
C ASP A 290 -12.71 3.92 43.71
N GLU A 291 -13.85 3.80 43.02
CA GLU A 291 -15.15 4.32 43.45
C GLU A 291 -15.61 3.61 44.74
N GLY A 292 -14.86 3.79 45.83
CA GLY A 292 -15.01 3.01 47.06
C GLY A 292 -15.07 3.83 48.35
N VAL A 293 -15.06 5.17 48.29
CA VAL A 293 -15.21 6.02 49.48
C VAL A 293 -16.18 7.17 49.22
N LEU A 294 -17.46 6.82 49.04
CA LEU A 294 -18.55 7.72 49.45
C LEU A 294 -18.74 7.54 50.95
N ALA A 295 -17.94 8.23 51.74
CA ALA A 295 -18.24 8.43 53.15
C ALA A 295 -19.37 9.46 53.24
N GLU A 296 -20.50 9.05 53.81
CA GLU A 296 -21.62 9.88 54.21
C GLU A 296 -21.12 11.14 54.93
N VAL A 297 -21.34 12.30 54.34
CA VAL A 297 -21.26 13.57 55.04
C VAL A 297 -22.68 13.97 55.37
N ASP A 298 -22.99 13.78 56.65
CA ASP A 298 -24.23 14.14 57.31
C ASP A 298 -24.51 15.64 57.18
N ASP A 299 -25.79 15.96 57.08
CA ASP A 299 -26.32 17.31 56.90
C ASP A 299 -25.83 18.25 58.02
N THR A 300 -25.11 19.31 57.67
CA THR A 300 -25.35 20.67 58.19
C THR A 300 -24.43 21.73 57.55
N ASP A 301 -25.09 22.73 56.98
CA ASP A 301 -24.68 24.12 56.76
C ASP A 301 -23.55 24.50 55.79
N SER A 302 -23.92 25.49 54.96
CA SER A 302 -23.13 26.41 54.14
C SER A 302 -22.59 25.91 52.79
N VAL A 303 -23.38 26.22 51.76
CA VAL A 303 -22.92 26.37 50.37
C VAL A 303 -21.91 27.52 50.32
N SER A 304 -20.62 27.19 50.20
CA SER A 304 -19.62 28.12 49.69
C SER A 304 -18.94 27.52 48.46
N VAL A 305 -19.07 28.23 47.35
CA VAL A 305 -18.43 27.99 46.05
C VAL A 305 -16.92 27.87 46.24
N ILE A 306 -16.35 26.67 46.06
CA ILE A 306 -14.90 26.50 45.85
C ILE A 306 -14.67 26.33 44.35
N GLY A 307 -14.67 27.48 43.66
CA GLY A 307 -14.06 27.61 42.35
C GLY A 307 -12.63 28.14 42.52
N ALA A 308 -11.68 27.48 41.86
CA ALA A 308 -10.38 28.04 41.45
C ALA A 308 -9.16 28.05 42.41
N ASP A 309 -9.06 27.19 43.43
CA ASP A 309 -7.83 27.13 44.27
C ASP A 309 -7.08 25.77 44.32
N ALA A 310 -7.54 24.76 43.58
CA ALA A 310 -6.84 23.47 43.50
C ALA A 310 -5.61 23.49 42.54
N ALA A 311 -5.64 24.33 41.51
CA ALA A 311 -4.57 24.40 40.50
C ALA A 311 -3.35 25.24 40.92
N ALA A 312 -3.44 25.99 42.02
CA ALA A 312 -2.36 26.81 42.56
C ALA A 312 -1.50 26.05 43.58
N SER A 313 -2.10 25.12 44.34
CA SER A 313 -1.37 24.37 45.37
C SER A 313 -0.39 23.34 44.78
N TYR A 314 -0.68 22.78 43.60
CA TYR A 314 0.21 21.79 42.94
C TYR A 314 1.48 22.42 42.35
N ARG A 315 1.45 23.72 42.00
CA ARG A 315 2.61 24.45 41.45
C ARG A 315 3.66 24.85 42.49
N ARG A 316 3.39 24.66 43.79
CA ARG A 316 4.28 25.09 44.88
C ARG A 316 5.08 23.95 45.53
N GLN A 317 4.90 22.71 45.08
CA GLN A 317 5.61 21.52 45.62
C GLN A 317 6.66 20.92 44.66
N MET A 318 6.97 21.57 43.53
CA MET A 318 8.01 21.15 42.58
C MET A 318 9.00 22.30 42.28
N LEU A 319 9.56 22.88 43.34
CA LEU A 319 10.83 23.64 43.40
C LEU A 319 11.54 23.24 44.71
#